data_AF-A0A7X6V9Z8-F1
#
_entry.id   AF-A0A7X6V9Z8-F1
#
_cell.length_a   1.000
_cell.length_b   1.000
_cell.length_c   1.000
_cell.angle_alpha   90.00
_cell.angle_beta   90.00
_cell.angle_gamma   90.00
#
_symmetry.space_group_name_H-M   'P 1'
#
loop_
_entity.id
_entity.type
_entity.pdbx_description
1 polymer ?
#
loop_
_entity_poly.entity_id
_entity_poly.type
_entity_poly.pdbx_seq_one_letter_code
_entity_poly.pdbx_strand_id
1 'polypeptide(L)'
;ASPWYEWPIDLRPIFYYQGALLPPSRGSAIAGFGHPLLFWFGLIAFFTILWSFITIFFKKKNLLGENKLLLFPVIGYLSQYLPWVVAPRKITFIYHYFSCIPFLILMIGIIFRYLEENNIISRRATRIFLIVFLALFIIYYPLLSGLEVPRFYLNALQLLPRWEW
;
A
#
# COMPACT_ATOMS: atom_id res chain seq x y z
N ALA A 1 -4.58 -12.62 13.68
CA ALA A 1 -3.89 -13.11 12.48
C ALA A 1 -4.63 -12.62 11.24
N SER A 2 -3.92 -12.33 10.16
CA SER A 2 -4.48 -12.03 8.83
C SER A 2 -3.77 -12.90 7.78
N PRO A 3 -4.51 -13.67 6.95
CA PRO A 3 -3.92 -14.48 5.89
C PRO A 3 -3.28 -13.62 4.79
N TRP A 4 -2.33 -14.21 4.07
CA TRP A 4 -1.50 -13.53 3.07
C TRP A 4 -2.30 -12.75 2.01
N TYR A 5 -3.46 -13.27 1.59
CA TYR A 5 -4.29 -12.66 0.55
C TYR A 5 -4.98 -11.37 1.01
N GLU A 6 -5.06 -11.11 2.30
CA GLU A 6 -5.64 -9.87 2.84
C GLU A 6 -4.67 -8.68 2.76
N TRP A 7 -3.36 -8.95 2.65
CA TRP A 7 -2.33 -7.93 2.82
C TRP A 7 -2.22 -6.92 1.67
N PRO A 8 -2.27 -7.32 0.36
CA PRO A 8 -2.04 -6.38 -0.74
C PRO A 8 -3.06 -5.24 -0.83
N ILE A 9 -4.25 -5.45 -0.29
CA ILE A 9 -5.34 -4.47 -0.26
C ILE A 9 -5.65 -3.98 1.17
N ASP A 10 -4.83 -4.39 2.14
CA ASP A 10 -4.93 -4.01 3.55
C ASP A 10 -6.32 -4.29 4.15
N LEU A 11 -6.89 -5.49 3.90
CA LEU A 11 -8.24 -5.82 4.40
C LEU A 11 -8.32 -5.85 5.93
N ARG A 12 -7.22 -6.18 6.61
CA ARG A 12 -7.18 -6.31 8.07
C ARG A 12 -5.85 -5.80 8.63
N PRO A 13 -5.85 -4.56 9.13
CA PRO A 13 -4.78 -3.99 9.94
C PRO A 13 -4.40 -4.85 11.14
N ILE A 14 -3.19 -4.67 11.64
CA ILE A 14 -2.80 -5.18 12.96
C ILE A 14 -2.98 -4.07 14.00
N PHE A 15 -3.65 -4.40 15.10
CA PHE A 15 -3.86 -3.49 16.22
C PHE A 15 -2.80 -3.74 17.30
N TYR A 16 -2.11 -2.70 17.76
CA TYR A 16 -1.00 -2.79 18.71
C TYR A 16 -1.34 -2.27 20.11
N TYR A 17 -2.14 -1.21 20.20
CA TYR A 17 -2.42 -0.56 21.48
C TYR A 17 -3.79 0.11 21.50
N GLN A 18 -4.44 0.08 22.66
CA GLN A 18 -5.63 0.85 22.97
C GLN A 18 -5.44 1.60 24.29
N GLY A 19 -5.72 2.90 24.29
CA GLY A 19 -5.72 3.73 25.49
C GLY A 19 -6.75 3.23 26.50
N ALA A 20 -6.30 2.98 27.73
CA ALA A 20 -7.18 2.60 28.83
C ALA A 20 -7.66 3.84 29.61
N LEU A 21 -8.81 3.72 30.29
CA LEU A 21 -9.33 4.73 31.23
C LEU A 21 -9.63 6.11 30.61
N LEU A 22 -9.84 6.18 29.29
CA LEU A 22 -10.27 7.39 28.61
C LEU A 22 -11.79 7.59 28.72
N PRO A 23 -12.28 8.84 28.77
CA PRO A 23 -13.71 9.11 28.69
C PRO A 23 -14.27 8.61 27.35
N PRO A 24 -15.57 8.22 27.26
CA PRO A 24 -16.15 7.63 26.05
C PRO A 24 -16.02 8.47 24.76
N SER A 25 -15.87 9.79 24.89
CA SER A 25 -15.71 10.71 23.76
C SER A 25 -14.29 10.76 23.20
N ARG A 26 -13.31 10.12 23.84
CA ARG A 26 -11.90 10.14 23.45
C ARG A 26 -11.36 8.74 23.24
N GLY A 27 -10.31 8.64 22.45
CA GLY A 27 -9.62 7.40 22.19
C GLY A 27 -8.16 7.65 21.88
N SER A 28 -7.35 6.64 22.16
CA SER A 28 -5.97 6.53 21.75
C SER A 28 -5.78 5.10 21.24
N ALA A 29 -5.10 4.95 20.11
CA ALA A 29 -4.91 3.68 19.44
C ALA A 29 -3.58 3.69 18.69
N ILE A 30 -2.89 2.54 18.66
CA ILE A 30 -1.77 2.32 17.74
C ILE A 30 -2.13 1.13 16.85
N ALA A 31 -2.14 1.35 15.53
CA ALA A 31 -2.39 0.31 14.54
C ALA A 31 -1.29 0.32 13.46
N GLY A 32 -0.91 -0.87 13.01
CA GLY A 32 -0.06 -1.09 11.85
C GLY A 32 -0.89 -1.46 10.64
N PHE A 33 -0.80 -0.66 9.59
CA PHE A 33 -1.54 -0.84 8.34
C PHE A 33 -0.76 -0.21 7.18
N GLY A 34 -1.17 -0.50 5.95
CA GLY A 34 -0.57 0.03 4.75
C GLY A 34 -1.06 1.43 4.44
N HIS A 35 -0.20 2.30 3.92
CA HIS A 35 -0.68 3.58 3.39
C HIS A 35 -1.64 3.30 2.21
N PRO A 36 -2.93 3.71 2.25
CA PRO A 36 -3.93 3.28 1.27
C PRO A 36 -3.52 3.56 -0.18
N LEU A 37 -3.00 4.76 -0.45
CA LEU A 37 -2.50 5.10 -1.78
C LEU A 37 -1.33 4.23 -2.22
N LEU A 38 -0.41 3.89 -1.30
CA LEU A 38 0.75 3.07 -1.65
C LEU A 38 0.31 1.65 -2.01
N PHE A 39 -0.57 1.06 -1.20
CA PHE A 39 -0.98 -0.33 -1.37
C PHE A 39 -1.85 -0.47 -2.63
N TRP A 40 -2.84 0.40 -2.81
CA TRP A 40 -3.77 0.29 -3.92
C TRP A 40 -3.12 0.71 -5.25
N PHE A 41 -2.42 1.85 -5.32
CA PHE A 41 -1.71 2.22 -6.55
C PHE A 41 -0.52 1.31 -6.81
N GLY A 42 0.14 0.80 -5.76
CA GLY A 42 1.22 -0.18 -5.89
C GLY A 42 0.74 -1.49 -6.49
N LEU A 43 -0.43 -1.98 -6.07
CA LEU A 43 -1.05 -3.18 -6.64
C LEU A 43 -1.48 -2.97 -8.09
N ILE A 44 -2.07 -1.81 -8.42
CA ILE A 44 -2.38 -1.45 -9.81
C ILE A 44 -1.10 -1.38 -10.65
N ALA A 45 -0.03 -0.77 -10.12
CA ALA A 45 1.25 -0.67 -10.80
C ALA A 45 1.88 -2.05 -11.05
N PHE A 46 1.83 -2.95 -10.06
CA PHE A 46 2.26 -4.34 -10.20
C PHE A 46 1.55 -5.04 -11.37
N PHE A 47 0.21 -5.00 -11.41
CA PHE A 47 -0.55 -5.64 -12.49
C PHE A 47 -0.30 -4.97 -13.85
N THR A 48 -0.11 -3.65 -13.88
CA THR A 48 0.20 -2.90 -15.11
C THR A 48 1.54 -3.32 -15.71
N ILE A 49 2.58 -3.45 -14.88
CA ILE A 49 3.91 -3.90 -15.32
C ILE A 49 3.85 -5.37 -15.75
N LEU A 50 3.16 -6.22 -15.00
CA LEU A 50 2.99 -7.64 -15.35
C LEU A 50 2.27 -7.80 -16.69
N TRP A 51 1.20 -7.03 -16.90
CA TRP A 51 0.46 -7.01 -18.17
C TRP A 51 1.34 -6.54 -19.33
N SER A 52 2.13 -5.48 -19.13
CA SER A 52 3.09 -5.01 -20.13
C SER A 52 4.06 -6.12 -20.53
N PHE A 53 4.61 -6.85 -19.57
CA PHE A 53 5.50 -7.97 -19.84
C PHE A 53 4.82 -9.08 -20.66
N ILE A 54 3.59 -9.45 -20.30
CA ILE A 54 2.79 -10.42 -21.07
C ILE A 54 2.58 -9.94 -22.51
N THR A 55 2.26 -8.65 -22.71
CA THR A 55 2.07 -8.12 -24.08
C THR A 55 3.34 -8.07 -24.91
N ILE A 56 4.51 -7.89 -24.28
CA ILE A 56 5.81 -7.99 -24.95
C ILE A 56 6.03 -9.42 -25.44
N PHE A 57 5.79 -10.41 -24.58
CA PHE A 57 6.04 -11.81 -24.90
C PHE A 57 5.06 -12.36 -25.95
N PHE A 58 3.76 -12.13 -25.78
CA PHE A 58 2.73 -12.74 -26.63
C PHE A 58 2.33 -11.90 -27.84
N LYS A 59 2.38 -10.57 -27.73
CA LYS A 59 1.91 -9.66 -28.79
C LYS A 59 3.04 -8.89 -29.46
N LYS A 60 4.29 -9.08 -29.02
CA LYS A 60 5.47 -8.31 -29.45
C LYS A 60 5.24 -6.79 -29.38
N LYS A 61 4.36 -6.35 -28.46
CA LYS A 61 3.99 -4.96 -28.27
C LYS A 61 4.57 -4.48 -26.95
N ASN A 62 5.36 -3.42 -27.01
CA ASN A 62 5.93 -2.83 -25.82
C ASN A 62 5.04 -1.68 -25.31
N LEU A 63 4.35 -1.89 -24.18
CA LEU A 63 3.46 -0.88 -23.60
C LEU A 63 4.19 0.16 -22.75
N LEU A 64 5.21 -0.25 -21.99
CA LEU A 64 5.96 0.64 -21.08
C LEU A 64 7.36 1.02 -21.56
N GLY A 65 7.66 0.80 -22.84
CA GLY A 65 8.97 1.12 -23.44
C GLY A 65 10.06 0.08 -23.13
N GLU A 66 11.22 0.22 -23.77
CA GLU A 66 12.32 -0.78 -23.72
C GLU A 66 13.14 -0.79 -22.42
N ASN A 67 12.52 -0.47 -21.29
CA ASN A 67 13.24 -0.38 -20.04
C ASN A 67 13.53 -1.79 -19.48
N LYS A 68 14.79 -2.21 -19.59
CA LYS A 68 15.26 -3.56 -19.24
C LYS A 68 15.09 -3.92 -17.76
N LEU A 69 14.84 -2.95 -16.89
CA LEU A 69 14.73 -3.14 -15.43
C LEU A 69 13.27 -3.15 -14.91
N LEU A 70 12.26 -3.15 -15.79
CA LEU A 70 10.85 -3.17 -15.39
C LEU A 70 10.47 -4.38 -14.51
N LEU A 71 11.12 -5.53 -14.72
CA LEU A 71 10.85 -6.74 -13.94
C LEU A 71 11.55 -6.79 -12.59
N PHE A 72 12.60 -5.99 -12.38
CA PHE A 72 13.34 -5.99 -11.12
C PHE A 72 12.43 -5.80 -9.89
N PRO A 73 11.59 -4.74 -9.82
CA PRO A 73 10.72 -4.57 -8.66
C PRO A 73 9.60 -5.61 -8.58
N VAL A 74 9.16 -6.18 -9.70
CA VAL A 74 8.16 -7.27 -9.72
C VAL A 74 8.74 -8.55 -9.11
N ILE A 75 9.96 -8.92 -9.51
CA ILE A 75 10.67 -10.09 -8.97
C ILE A 75 10.97 -9.88 -7.49
N GLY A 76 11.44 -8.69 -7.12
CA GLY A 76 11.67 -8.31 -5.73
C GLY A 76 10.40 -8.44 -4.89
N TYR A 77 9.28 -7.86 -5.34
CA TYR A 77 7.98 -7.98 -4.69
C TYR A 77 7.54 -9.44 -4.53
N LEU A 78 7.59 -10.22 -5.60
CA LEU A 78 7.18 -11.64 -5.57
C LEU A 78 8.09 -12.49 -4.69
N SER A 79 9.40 -12.22 -4.63
CA SER A 79 10.32 -12.94 -3.75
C SER A 79 10.03 -12.71 -2.27
N GLN A 80 9.53 -11.53 -1.90
CA GLN A 80 9.10 -11.23 -0.54
C GLN A 80 7.70 -11.76 -0.23
N TYR A 81 6.79 -11.76 -1.21
CA TYR A 81 5.39 -12.10 -1.02
C TYR A 81 5.09 -13.61 -1.15
N LEU A 82 5.61 -14.26 -2.20
CA LEU A 82 5.30 -15.66 -2.52
C LEU A 82 5.67 -16.68 -1.44
N PRO A 83 6.73 -16.53 -0.63
CA PRO A 83 6.99 -17.46 0.48
C PRO A 83 5.79 -17.62 1.42
N TRP A 84 5.02 -16.54 1.64
CA TRP A 84 3.81 -16.55 2.47
C TRP A 84 2.60 -17.19 1.80
N VAL A 85 2.58 -17.21 0.46
CA VAL A 85 1.56 -17.88 -0.37
C VAL A 85 1.82 -19.39 -0.41
N VAL A 86 3.08 -19.78 -0.60
CA VAL A 86 3.50 -21.19 -0.75
C VAL A 86 3.49 -21.92 0.59
N ALA A 87 3.93 -21.26 1.67
CA ALA A 87 4.01 -21.84 3.01
C ALA A 87 3.27 -20.97 4.05
N PRO A 88 1.92 -20.89 3.97
CA PRO A 88 1.14 -20.07 4.89
C PRO A 88 1.31 -20.59 6.32
N ARG A 89 1.71 -19.70 7.25
CA ARG A 89 1.79 -20.03 8.68
C ARG A 89 0.46 -19.74 9.36
N LYS A 90 0.17 -20.49 10.43
CA LYS A 90 -1.09 -20.35 11.19
C LYS A 90 -1.26 -18.97 11.86
N ILE A 91 -0.15 -18.34 12.26
CA ILE A 91 -0.13 -17.05 12.96
C ILE A 91 0.76 -16.09 12.17
N THR A 92 0.16 -15.40 11.22
CA THR A 92 0.78 -14.28 10.50
C THR A 92 -0.10 -13.06 10.54
N PHE A 93 0.50 -11.92 10.25
CA PHE A 93 -0.14 -10.62 10.22
C PHE A 93 0.49 -9.78 9.12
N ILE A 94 -0.17 -8.66 8.81
CA ILE A 94 0.18 -7.76 7.71
C ILE A 94 1.61 -7.19 7.79
N TYR A 95 2.23 -7.10 8.96
CA TYR A 95 3.60 -6.55 9.05
C TYR A 95 4.64 -7.37 8.27
N HIS A 96 4.39 -8.65 7.97
CA HIS A 96 5.26 -9.45 7.10
C HIS A 96 5.23 -8.97 5.65
N TYR A 97 4.13 -8.34 5.23
CA TYR A 97 3.99 -7.73 3.91
C TYR A 97 4.78 -6.41 3.79
N PHE A 98 5.18 -5.78 4.91
CA PHE A 98 5.86 -4.48 4.86
C PHE A 98 7.24 -4.55 4.19
N SER A 99 7.86 -5.73 4.07
CA SER A 99 9.07 -5.90 3.26
C SER A 99 8.83 -5.69 1.75
N CYS A 100 7.58 -5.75 1.30
CA CYS A 100 7.19 -5.48 -0.09
C CYS A 100 7.12 -3.99 -0.43
N ILE A 101 7.05 -3.10 0.58
CA ILE A 101 6.83 -1.66 0.41
C ILE A 101 7.83 -1.00 -0.55
N PRO A 102 9.16 -1.20 -0.44
CA PRO A 102 10.10 -0.55 -1.34
C PRO A 102 9.84 -0.88 -2.81
N PHE A 103 9.42 -2.12 -3.11
CA PHE A 103 9.11 -2.54 -4.47
C PHE A 103 7.82 -1.92 -4.99
N LEU A 104 6.79 -1.76 -4.16
CA LEU A 104 5.58 -1.01 -4.52
C LEU A 104 5.90 0.44 -4.87
N ILE A 105 6.76 1.11 -4.09
CA ILE A 105 7.19 2.49 -4.34
C ILE A 105 7.90 2.58 -5.72
N LEU A 106 8.82 1.65 -6.00
CA LEU A 106 9.52 1.61 -7.29
C LEU A 106 8.54 1.44 -8.46
N MET A 107 7.57 0.52 -8.34
CA MET A 107 6.58 0.29 -9.40
C MET A 107 5.70 1.53 -9.63
N ILE A 108 5.24 2.20 -8.58
CA ILE A 108 4.49 3.46 -8.73
C ILE A 108 5.34 4.52 -9.43
N GLY A 109 6.60 4.67 -9.04
CA GLY A 109 7.52 5.62 -9.66
C GLY A 109 7.73 5.36 -11.16
N ILE A 110 7.87 4.08 -11.55
CA ILE A 110 7.96 3.65 -12.95
C ILE A 110 6.69 4.05 -13.72
N ILE A 111 5.51 3.74 -13.17
CA ILE A 111 4.22 4.07 -13.82
C ILE A 111 4.07 5.59 -13.96
N PHE A 112 4.31 6.36 -12.91
CA PHE A 112 4.18 7.82 -12.95
C PHE A 112 5.13 8.44 -13.96
N ARG A 113 6.39 7.98 -14.01
CA ARG A 113 7.36 8.42 -15.02
C ARG A 113 6.87 8.12 -16.43
N TYR A 114 6.40 6.90 -16.68
CA TYR A 114 5.84 6.53 -17.99
C TYR A 114 4.65 7.40 -18.37
N LEU A 115 3.73 7.66 -17.43
CA LEU A 115 2.55 8.49 -17.68
C LEU A 115 2.93 9.96 -17.97
N GLU A 116 3.98 10.50 -17.32
CA GLU A 116 4.51 11.83 -17.59
C GLU A 116 5.20 11.92 -18.96
N GLU A 117 6.08 10.95 -19.29
CA GLU A 117 6.81 10.93 -20.56
C GLU A 117 5.89 10.82 -21.78
N ASN A 118 4.73 10.17 -21.63
CA ASN A 118 3.71 10.03 -22.68
C ASN A 118 2.63 11.12 -22.64
N ASN A 119 2.80 12.18 -21.84
CA ASN A 119 1.83 13.27 -21.66
C ASN A 119 0.42 12.81 -21.23
N ILE A 120 0.29 11.64 -20.61
CA ILE A 120 -0.98 11.13 -20.08
C ILE A 120 -1.31 11.85 -18.77
N ILE A 121 -0.31 12.10 -17.94
CA ILE A 121 -0.43 12.94 -16.73
C ILE A 121 0.58 14.09 -16.79
N SER A 122 0.24 15.19 -16.15
CA SER A 122 1.17 16.32 -15.99
C SER A 122 2.02 16.15 -14.73
N ARG A 123 3.19 16.79 -14.72
CA ARG A 123 4.05 16.93 -13.52
C ARG A 123 3.35 17.61 -12.34
N ARG A 124 2.26 18.34 -12.59
CA ARG A 124 1.39 18.90 -11.54
C ARG A 124 0.56 17.81 -10.88
N ALA A 125 0.03 16.84 -11.64
CA ALA A 125 -0.72 15.71 -11.09
C ALA A 125 0.16 14.85 -10.15
N THR A 126 1.40 14.57 -10.53
CA THR A 126 2.36 13.86 -9.67
C THR A 126 2.64 14.62 -8.36
N ARG A 127 2.82 15.94 -8.43
CA ARG A 127 2.96 16.77 -7.22
C ARG A 127 1.72 16.73 -6.33
N ILE A 128 0.53 16.80 -6.92
CA ILE A 128 -0.73 16.67 -6.18
C ILE A 128 -0.80 15.31 -5.50
N PHE A 129 -0.48 14.22 -6.19
CA PHE A 129 -0.43 12.88 -5.59
C PHE A 129 0.48 12.82 -4.37
N LEU A 130 1.69 13.38 -4.46
CA LEU A 130 2.63 13.43 -3.32
C LEU A 130 2.10 14.28 -2.15
N ILE A 131 1.44 15.41 -2.45
CA ILE A 131 0.81 16.25 -1.42
C ILE A 131 -0.32 15.49 -0.72
N VAL A 132 -1.18 14.79 -1.47
CA VAL A 132 -2.26 13.98 -0.91
C VAL A 132 -1.69 12.82 -0.08
N PHE A 133 -0.61 12.19 -0.54
CA PHE A 133 0.10 11.15 0.21
C PHE A 133 0.60 11.67 1.56
N LEU A 134 1.25 12.84 1.57
CA LEU A 134 1.71 13.47 2.81
C LEU A 134 0.54 13.88 3.71
N ALA A 135 -0.52 14.44 3.14
CA ALA A 135 -1.71 14.84 3.89
C ALA A 135 -2.38 13.62 4.57
N LEU A 136 -2.49 12.49 3.87
CA LEU A 136 -2.99 11.25 4.45
C LEU A 136 -2.11 10.75 5.59
N PHE A 137 -0.78 10.80 5.46
CA PHE A 137 0.11 10.48 6.57
C PHE A 137 -0.18 11.36 7.80
N ILE A 138 -0.36 12.67 7.62
CA ILE A 138 -0.69 13.60 8.71
C ILE A 138 -2.05 13.25 9.34
N ILE A 139 -3.06 12.94 8.52
CA ILE A 139 -4.39 12.52 8.98
C ILE A 139 -4.31 11.23 9.80
N TYR A 140 -3.51 10.25 9.36
CA TYR A 140 -3.33 9.00 10.09
C TYR A 140 -2.35 9.09 11.28
N TYR A 141 -1.60 10.18 11.40
CA TYR A 141 -0.55 10.33 12.42
C TYR A 141 -1.02 10.07 13.85
N PRO A 142 -2.20 10.53 14.31
CA PRO A 142 -2.67 10.22 15.66
C PRO A 142 -2.84 8.72 15.92
N LEU A 143 -3.32 7.97 14.91
CA LEU A 143 -3.47 6.50 14.97
C LEU A 143 -2.12 5.78 14.89
N LEU A 144 -1.11 6.35 14.23
CA LEU A 144 0.24 5.77 14.14
C LEU A 144 1.06 6.01 15.41
N SER A 145 0.79 7.11 16.13
CA SER A 145 1.56 7.54 17.30
C SER A 145 0.88 7.26 18.64
N GLY A 146 -0.42 6.95 18.65
CA GLY A 146 -1.17 6.76 19.89
C GLY A 146 -1.60 8.07 20.55
N LEU A 147 -1.66 9.17 19.80
CA LEU A 147 -2.16 10.44 20.34
C LEU A 147 -3.64 10.32 20.73
N GLU A 148 -4.00 10.95 21.84
CA GLU A 148 -5.38 11.06 22.29
C GLU A 148 -6.16 12.02 21.38
N VAL A 149 -7.23 11.51 20.77
CA VAL A 149 -8.10 12.25 19.85
C VAL A 149 -9.57 11.93 20.14
N PRO A 150 -10.53 12.71 19.63
CA PRO A 150 -11.93 12.34 19.73
C PRO A 150 -12.22 10.96 19.12
N ARG A 151 -13.05 10.15 19.77
CA ARG A 151 -13.35 8.77 19.31
C ARG A 151 -13.94 8.74 17.89
N PHE A 152 -14.73 9.76 17.53
CA PHE A 152 -15.29 9.86 16.17
C PHE A 152 -14.19 10.02 15.10
N TYR A 153 -13.07 10.67 15.42
CA TYR A 153 -11.95 10.84 14.50
C TYR A 153 -11.35 9.49 14.15
N LEU A 154 -11.10 8.65 15.17
CA LEU A 154 -10.65 7.29 14.96
C LEU A 154 -11.65 6.50 14.11
N ASN A 155 -12.94 6.54 14.41
CA ASN A 155 -13.94 5.83 13.62
C ASN A 155 -13.97 6.30 12.15
N ALA A 156 -13.76 7.58 11.88
CA ALA A 156 -13.74 8.14 10.52
C ALA A 156 -12.54 7.67 9.68
N LEU A 157 -11.45 7.24 10.33
CA LEU A 157 -10.26 6.73 9.65
C LEU A 157 -10.45 5.29 9.12
N GLN A 158 -11.52 4.60 9.51
CA GLN A 158 -11.81 3.20 9.19
C GLN A 158 -12.35 3.08 7.77
N LEU A 159 -11.46 3.02 6.78
CA LEU A 159 -11.85 2.97 5.36
C LEU A 159 -12.52 1.66 4.96
N LEU A 160 -12.15 0.56 5.61
CA LEU A 160 -12.69 -0.77 5.32
C LEU A 160 -13.37 -1.35 6.57
N PRO A 161 -14.37 -2.25 6.41
CA PRO A 161 -15.18 -2.74 7.54
C PRO A 161 -14.40 -3.43 8.66
N ARG A 162 -13.20 -3.94 8.36
CA ARG A 162 -12.35 -4.68 9.31
C ARG A 162 -11.16 -3.85 9.81
N TRP A 163 -11.20 -2.55 9.59
CA TRP A 163 -10.27 -1.59 10.18
C TRP A 163 -10.79 -1.24 11.56
N GLU A 164 -10.40 -2.04 12.55
CA GLU A 164 -10.91 -1.95 13.91
C GLU A 164 -9.81 -1.44 14.85
N TRP A 165 -10.09 -0.34 15.55
CA TRP A 165 -9.26 0.28 16.59
C TRP A 165 -10.11 1.11 17.58
#